data_AF-A0A497ANT1-F1
#
_entry.id   AF-A0A497ANT1-F1
#
_cell.length_a   1.000
_cell.length_b   1.000
_cell.length_c   1.000
_cell.angle_alpha   90.00
_cell.angle_beta   90.00
_cell.angle_gamma   90.00
#
_symmetry.space_group_name_H-M   'P 1'
#
loop_
_entity.id
_entity.type
_entity.pdbx_description
1 polymer ?
#
loop_
_entity_poly.entity_id
_entity_poly.type
_entity_poly.pdbx_seq_one_letter_code
_entity_poly.pdbx_strand_id
1 'polypeptide(L)'
;FYSTYIMDDLVDGSGLADGGNVEIPVEDLPGNTGFASQMVGPNGSASYGQLVTLGIMQGAKPEAQMVVEYFLTEGYIDVLALAPFGKVPVLESAVDEWSTLSPYFENYSGETMAQIAGGFDSMQRWLFRPDYDATQRAVVGDIEARMLIPQAISNIALEGTMTPETAAAWLQEQVEAMLAERQ
;
A
#
# COMPACT_ATOMS: atom_id res chain seq x y z
N PHE A 1 -2.68 6.92 -2.44
CA PHE A 1 -1.72 6.21 -1.57
C PHE A 1 -0.37 6.87 -1.77
N TYR A 2 0.21 7.42 -0.70
CA TYR A 2 1.59 7.88 -0.77
C TYR A 2 2.48 6.66 -0.54
N SER A 3 3.29 6.40 -1.56
CA SER A 3 4.23 5.31 -1.57
C SER A 3 5.50 5.79 -0.89
N THR A 4 6.06 5.05 0.06
CA THR A 4 7.38 5.37 0.64
C THR A 4 8.49 5.43 -0.41
N TYR A 5 8.25 4.91 -1.62
CA TYR A 5 9.11 5.11 -2.80
C TYR A 5 9.30 6.57 -3.24
N ILE A 6 8.55 7.55 -2.71
CA ILE A 6 8.77 8.97 -3.01
C ILE A 6 9.75 9.63 -2.04
N MET A 7 10.28 8.91 -1.05
CA MET A 7 11.05 9.54 0.04
C MET A 7 12.31 10.24 -0.46
N ASP A 8 13.01 9.67 -1.42
CA ASP A 8 14.13 10.32 -2.11
C ASP A 8 13.66 11.51 -2.95
N ASP A 9 12.55 11.37 -3.69
CA ASP A 9 11.95 12.45 -4.47
C ASP A 9 11.53 13.66 -3.60
N LEU A 10 11.14 13.44 -2.34
CA LEU A 10 10.81 14.53 -1.42
C LEU A 10 12.05 15.30 -0.95
N VAL A 11 13.24 14.70 -1.06
CA VAL A 11 14.53 15.31 -0.68
C VAL A 11 15.17 16.00 -1.89
N ASP A 12 15.26 15.30 -3.01
CA ASP A 12 16.03 15.74 -4.18
C ASP A 12 15.17 16.25 -5.34
N GLY A 13 13.85 16.05 -5.27
CA GLY A 13 12.92 16.27 -6.37
C GLY A 13 12.88 15.09 -7.33
N SER A 14 11.72 14.81 -7.92
CA SER A 14 11.59 13.72 -8.91
C SER A 14 12.43 13.97 -10.15
N GLY A 15 13.05 12.90 -10.67
CA GLY A 15 13.84 12.96 -11.89
C GLY A 15 13.01 13.36 -13.12
N LEU A 16 13.58 14.20 -13.99
CA LEU A 16 12.99 14.66 -15.24
C LEU A 16 13.48 13.83 -16.44
N ALA A 17 12.64 13.73 -17.48
CA ALA A 17 12.95 12.93 -18.67
C ALA A 17 14.15 13.46 -19.47
N ASP A 18 14.38 14.76 -19.42
CA ASP A 18 15.52 15.47 -20.03
C ASP A 18 16.74 15.59 -19.10
N GLY A 19 16.67 15.01 -17.91
CA GLY A 19 17.72 15.00 -16.90
C GLY A 19 17.56 16.10 -15.85
N GLY A 20 18.23 15.91 -14.71
CA GLY A 20 18.01 16.75 -13.52
C GLY A 20 16.71 16.38 -12.79
N ASN A 21 16.39 17.16 -11.78
CA ASN A 21 15.27 16.91 -10.87
C ASN A 21 14.33 18.12 -10.83
N VAL A 22 13.07 17.88 -10.47
CA VAL A 22 12.11 18.95 -10.16
C VAL A 22 12.63 19.81 -9.02
N GLU A 23 12.64 21.13 -9.20
CA GLU A 23 12.96 22.06 -8.12
C GLU A 23 11.85 21.99 -7.06
N ILE A 24 12.23 21.65 -5.83
CA ILE A 24 11.32 21.65 -4.68
C ILE A 24 11.18 23.10 -4.18
N PRO A 25 9.97 23.71 -4.26
CA PRO A 25 9.77 25.10 -3.85
C PRO A 25 9.59 25.28 -2.34
N VAL A 26 9.55 24.18 -1.58
CA VAL A 26 9.30 24.14 -0.13
C VAL A 26 10.60 23.78 0.58
N GLU A 27 11.02 24.64 1.51
CA GLU A 27 12.15 24.31 2.40
C GLU A 27 11.78 23.12 3.29
N ASP A 28 12.70 22.17 3.44
CA ASP A 28 12.50 20.96 4.25
C ASP A 28 11.17 20.25 3.96
N LEU A 29 10.91 19.97 2.67
CA LEU A 29 9.74 19.19 2.27
C LEU A 29 9.63 17.83 3.00
N PRO A 30 10.73 17.07 3.24
CA PRO A 30 10.68 15.81 4.00
C PRO A 30 10.17 16.03 5.43
N GLY A 31 10.74 16.99 6.18
CA GLY A 31 10.32 17.30 7.55
C GLY A 31 8.90 17.86 7.63
N ASN A 32 8.43 18.49 6.55
CA ASN A 32 7.07 19.00 6.43
C ASN A 32 6.05 17.98 5.88
N THR A 33 6.48 16.74 5.60
CA THR A 33 5.62 15.68 5.03
C THR A 33 5.39 14.54 6.01
N GLY A 34 4.12 14.23 6.29
CA GLY A 34 3.72 13.06 7.06
C GLY A 34 3.33 11.86 6.19
N PHE A 35 3.61 10.65 6.65
CA PHE A 35 3.20 9.40 6.00
C PHE A 35 2.05 8.75 6.77
N ALA A 36 0.81 8.90 6.29
CA ALA A 36 -0.35 8.34 6.96
C ALA A 36 -0.57 6.86 6.57
N SER A 37 -0.27 5.94 7.48
CA SER A 37 -0.54 4.50 7.33
C SER A 37 -2.02 4.11 7.49
N GLN A 38 -2.84 5.04 7.98
CA GLN A 38 -4.25 4.79 8.30
C GLN A 38 -5.12 6.00 7.93
N MET A 39 -6.29 5.73 7.38
CA MET A 39 -7.37 6.69 7.19
C MET A 39 -8.38 6.54 8.33
N VAL A 40 -8.76 7.65 8.98
CA VAL A 40 -9.69 7.65 10.11
C VAL A 40 -10.91 8.49 9.76
N GLY A 41 -12.10 7.96 10.03
CA GLY A 41 -13.37 8.65 9.81
C GLY A 41 -14.40 8.34 10.90
N PRO A 42 -15.62 8.91 10.79
CA PRO A 42 -16.67 8.77 11.82
C PRO A 42 -17.08 7.31 12.09
N ASN A 43 -16.91 6.42 11.12
CA ASN A 43 -17.31 5.02 11.18
C ASN A 43 -16.13 4.07 11.48
N GLY A 44 -14.99 4.61 11.92
CA GLY A 44 -13.80 3.83 12.28
C GLY A 44 -12.59 4.18 11.42
N SER A 45 -11.68 3.23 11.30
CA SER A 45 -10.41 3.42 10.60
C SER A 45 -10.16 2.33 9.57
N ALA A 46 -9.52 2.73 8.47
CA ALA A 46 -9.15 1.87 7.37
C ALA A 46 -7.65 1.97 7.14
N SER A 47 -6.99 0.82 6.98
CA SER A 47 -5.62 0.74 6.51
C SER A 47 -5.54 -0.24 5.34
N TYR A 48 -4.48 -0.08 4.56
CA TYR A 48 -4.14 -0.96 3.47
C TYR A 48 -2.65 -1.22 3.55
N GLY A 49 -2.28 -2.45 3.25
CA GLY A 49 -0.89 -2.84 3.05
C GLY A 49 -0.82 -4.01 2.11
N GLN A 50 0.39 -4.42 1.79
CA GLN A 50 0.65 -5.63 1.02
C GLN A 50 1.67 -6.47 1.77
N LEU A 51 1.31 -7.71 2.08
CA LEU A 51 2.26 -8.71 2.54
C LEU A 51 2.76 -9.49 1.32
N VAL A 52 4.05 -9.39 1.03
CA VAL A 52 4.71 -10.20 0.00
C VAL A 52 5.26 -11.46 0.65
N THR A 53 4.88 -12.63 0.13
CA THR A 53 5.32 -13.93 0.66
C THR A 53 6.01 -14.75 -0.41
N LEU A 54 6.94 -15.60 0.01
CA LEU A 54 7.55 -16.63 -0.84
C LEU A 54 6.72 -17.91 -0.73
N GLY A 55 6.02 -18.27 -1.80
CA GLY A 55 5.21 -19.48 -1.87
C GLY A 55 6.00 -20.67 -2.43
N ILE A 56 5.91 -21.82 -1.76
CA ILE A 56 6.43 -23.10 -2.28
C ILE A 56 5.25 -23.89 -2.87
N MET A 57 5.31 -24.14 -4.19
CA MET A 57 4.25 -24.81 -4.92
C MET A 57 4.23 -26.33 -4.64
N GLN A 58 3.05 -26.95 -4.82
CA GLN A 58 2.92 -28.40 -4.71
C GLN A 58 3.84 -29.11 -5.72
N GLY A 59 4.61 -30.10 -5.25
CA GLY A 59 5.56 -30.84 -6.08
C GLY A 59 6.91 -30.13 -6.27
N ALA A 60 7.13 -28.97 -5.66
CA ALA A 60 8.47 -28.37 -5.62
C ALA A 60 9.46 -29.31 -4.93
N LYS A 61 10.71 -29.31 -5.40
CA LYS A 61 11.76 -30.11 -4.77
C LYS A 61 12.07 -29.57 -3.37
N PRO A 62 12.49 -30.41 -2.41
CA PRO A 62 12.78 -29.98 -1.03
C PRO A 62 13.78 -28.81 -0.95
N GLU A 63 14.71 -28.71 -1.89
CA GLU A 63 15.72 -27.65 -1.96
C GLU A 63 15.11 -26.24 -2.14
N ALA A 64 13.87 -26.12 -2.61
CA ALA A 64 13.17 -24.84 -2.65
C ALA A 64 13.03 -24.19 -1.26
N GLN A 65 12.97 -25.00 -0.19
CA GLN A 65 12.96 -24.51 1.18
C GLN A 65 14.25 -23.77 1.54
N MET A 66 15.40 -24.21 1.02
CA MET A 66 16.70 -23.59 1.30
C MET A 66 16.76 -22.16 0.74
N VAL A 67 16.11 -21.90 -0.40
CA VAL A 67 16.02 -20.55 -0.97
C VAL A 67 15.19 -19.63 -0.08
N VAL A 68 14.04 -20.12 0.40
CA VAL A 68 13.19 -19.35 1.31
C VAL A 68 13.90 -19.09 2.63
N GLU A 69 14.59 -20.09 3.18
CA GLU A 69 15.37 -19.96 4.41
C GLU A 69 16.47 -18.91 4.26
N TYR A 70 17.25 -18.94 3.17
CA TYR A 70 18.27 -17.92 2.91
C TYR A 70 17.65 -16.52 2.83
N PHE A 71 16.56 -16.35 2.06
CA PHE A 71 15.89 -15.05 1.89
C PHE A 71 15.31 -14.50 3.20
N LEU A 72 14.97 -15.35 4.16
CA LEU A 72 14.39 -14.95 5.45
C LEU A 72 15.39 -14.97 6.60
N THR A 73 16.66 -15.30 6.33
CA THR A 73 17.74 -15.32 7.31
C THR A 73 18.96 -14.57 6.79
N GLU A 74 19.97 -15.26 6.28
CA GLU A 74 21.26 -14.71 5.86
C GLU A 74 21.12 -13.60 4.81
N GLY A 75 20.27 -13.80 3.80
CA GLY A 75 20.06 -12.84 2.72
C GLY A 75 18.97 -11.79 2.98
N TYR A 76 18.36 -11.77 4.17
CA TYR A 76 17.17 -10.95 4.42
C TYR A 76 17.44 -9.46 4.23
N ILE A 77 18.52 -8.94 4.84
CA ILE A 77 18.89 -7.53 4.72
C ILE A 77 19.28 -7.16 3.29
N ASP A 78 20.04 -8.01 2.61
CA ASP A 78 20.42 -7.80 1.21
C ASP A 78 19.19 -7.66 0.30
N VAL A 79 18.15 -8.46 0.55
CA VAL A 79 16.87 -8.37 -0.18
C VAL A 79 16.17 -7.04 0.10
N LEU A 80 16.16 -6.56 1.35
CA LEU A 80 15.59 -5.25 1.69
C LEU A 80 16.37 -4.11 1.01
N ALA A 81 17.69 -4.21 0.95
CA ALA A 81 18.59 -3.21 0.37
C ALA A 81 18.36 -2.97 -1.13
N LEU A 82 17.74 -3.91 -1.85
CA LEU A 82 17.36 -3.73 -3.25
C LEU A 82 16.35 -2.60 -3.47
N ALA A 83 15.51 -2.30 -2.48
CA ALA A 83 14.52 -1.23 -2.54
C ALA A 83 14.13 -0.81 -1.11
N PRO A 84 15.01 -0.13 -0.36
CA PRO A 84 14.82 0.14 1.07
C PRO A 84 13.53 0.92 1.34
N PHE A 85 13.16 1.81 0.43
CA PHE A 85 11.91 2.57 0.49
C PHE A 85 10.66 1.73 0.26
N GLY A 86 10.74 0.62 -0.46
CA GLY A 86 9.58 -0.21 -0.81
C GLY A 86 9.49 -1.52 -0.07
N LYS A 87 10.57 -1.93 0.60
CA LYS A 87 10.70 -3.19 1.32
C LYS A 87 10.91 -2.89 2.79
N VAL A 88 9.80 -2.71 3.49
CA VAL A 88 9.79 -2.59 4.95
C VAL A 88 9.87 -4.00 5.54
N PRO A 89 10.74 -4.24 6.54
CA PRO A 89 10.87 -5.56 7.15
C PRO A 89 9.59 -5.97 7.87
N VAL A 90 9.27 -7.26 7.80
CA VAL A 90 8.25 -7.91 8.66
C VAL A 90 8.86 -8.56 9.91
N LEU A 91 10.19 -8.74 9.93
CA LEU A 91 10.93 -9.19 11.11
C LEU A 91 11.38 -7.98 11.91
N GLU A 92 10.88 -7.85 13.14
CA GLU A 92 11.25 -6.76 14.06
C GLU A 92 12.77 -6.66 14.27
N SER A 93 13.45 -7.80 14.32
CA SER A 93 14.91 -7.88 14.51
C SER A 93 15.73 -7.24 13.39
N ALA A 94 15.12 -6.93 12.25
CA ALA A 94 15.79 -6.33 11.10
C ALA A 94 15.52 -4.83 10.95
N VAL A 95 14.65 -4.25 11.78
CA VAL A 95 14.23 -2.82 11.67
C VAL A 95 15.42 -1.89 11.85
N ASP A 96 16.26 -2.14 12.86
CA ASP A 96 17.42 -1.29 13.14
C ASP A 96 18.40 -1.26 11.97
N GLU A 97 18.75 -2.42 11.40
CA GLU A 97 19.66 -2.50 10.26
C GLU A 97 19.03 -1.93 8.98
N TRP A 98 17.75 -2.23 8.74
CA TRP A 98 16.99 -1.66 7.61
C TRP A 98 16.99 -0.13 7.61
N SER A 99 16.89 0.50 8.79
CA SER A 99 16.88 1.96 8.92
C SER A 99 18.19 2.63 8.49
N THR A 100 19.23 1.85 8.23
CA THR A 100 20.54 2.33 7.73
C THR A 100 20.77 2.08 6.24
N LEU A 101 19.85 1.37 5.56
CA LEU A 101 20.03 0.95 4.17
C LEU A 101 19.93 2.07 3.14
N SER A 102 19.48 3.26 3.56
CA SER A 102 19.41 4.44 2.71
C SER A 102 19.81 5.68 3.49
N PRO A 103 20.74 6.53 2.97
CA PRO A 103 21.06 7.80 3.60
C PRO A 103 19.86 8.75 3.64
N TYR A 104 18.87 8.58 2.76
CA TYR A 104 17.69 9.41 2.73
C TYR A 104 16.83 9.28 3.99
N PHE A 105 16.91 8.16 4.71
CA PHE A 105 16.19 7.98 5.98
C PHE A 105 16.59 8.99 7.05
N GLU A 106 17.81 9.57 6.97
CA GLU A 106 18.27 10.61 7.90
C GLU A 106 17.50 11.94 7.76
N ASN A 107 16.79 12.14 6.64
CA ASN A 107 15.96 13.34 6.42
C ASN A 107 14.60 13.26 7.10
N TYR A 108 14.27 12.12 7.73
CA TYR A 108 12.98 11.88 8.36
C TYR A 108 13.11 11.78 9.88
N SER A 109 12.08 12.25 10.57
CA SER A 109 12.03 12.12 12.02
C SER A 109 12.00 10.64 12.43
N GLY A 110 12.53 10.35 13.63
CA GLY A 110 12.43 8.99 14.19
C GLY A 110 10.97 8.53 14.35
N GLU A 111 10.03 9.45 14.59
CA GLU A 111 8.60 9.15 14.63
C GLU A 111 8.08 8.69 13.27
N THR A 112 8.43 9.39 12.19
CA THR A 112 8.07 9.00 10.82
C THR A 112 8.64 7.62 10.47
N MET A 113 9.92 7.39 10.77
CA MET A 113 10.56 6.10 10.51
C MET A 113 9.92 4.96 11.32
N ALA A 114 9.60 5.21 12.59
CA ALA A 114 8.88 4.25 13.42
C ALA A 114 7.47 3.95 12.88
N GLN A 115 6.75 4.95 12.38
CA GLN A 115 5.43 4.76 11.77
C GLN A 115 5.50 3.89 10.51
N ILE A 116 6.52 4.07 9.67
CA ILE A 116 6.74 3.26 8.47
C ILE A 116 7.05 1.81 8.88
N ALA A 117 8.01 1.62 9.80
CA ALA A 117 8.41 0.29 10.28
C ALA A 117 7.24 -0.46 10.95
N GLY A 118 6.42 0.24 11.73
CA GLY A 118 5.22 -0.29 12.40
C GLY A 118 4.00 -0.40 11.49
N GLY A 119 4.12 -0.16 10.18
CA GLY A 119 2.98 -0.17 9.26
C GLY A 119 2.21 -1.50 9.29
N PHE A 120 2.91 -2.62 9.47
CA PHE A 120 2.31 -3.95 9.54
C PHE A 120 1.39 -4.15 10.75
N ASP A 121 1.68 -3.50 11.89
CA ASP A 121 0.88 -3.62 13.13
C ASP A 121 -0.54 -3.06 12.95
N SER A 122 -0.67 -2.07 12.06
CA SER A 122 -1.93 -1.41 11.76
C SER A 122 -2.66 -2.01 10.57
N MET A 123 -2.04 -2.95 9.84
CA MET A 123 -2.54 -3.44 8.56
C MET A 123 -3.82 -4.28 8.75
N GLN A 124 -4.92 -3.80 8.18
CA GLN A 124 -6.17 -4.54 8.13
C GLN A 124 -6.13 -5.56 6.99
N ARG A 125 -6.69 -6.73 7.26
CA ARG A 125 -6.79 -7.80 6.27
C ARG A 125 -8.02 -7.59 5.39
N TRP A 126 -7.78 -7.33 4.10
CA TRP A 126 -8.83 -7.26 3.08
C TRP A 126 -8.97 -8.62 2.41
N LEU A 127 -10.06 -9.33 2.71
CA LEU A 127 -10.41 -10.59 2.09
C LEU A 127 -11.90 -10.62 1.76
N PHE A 128 -12.30 -11.55 0.89
CA PHE A 128 -13.70 -11.95 0.82
C PHE A 128 -14.19 -12.35 2.21
N ARG A 129 -15.39 -11.87 2.56
CA ARG A 129 -16.01 -12.30 3.80
C ARG A 129 -16.25 -13.82 3.75
N PRO A 130 -16.05 -14.55 4.86
CA PRO A 130 -16.19 -16.01 4.87
C PRO A 130 -17.58 -16.49 4.43
N ASP A 131 -18.61 -15.68 4.67
CA ASP A 131 -20.00 -15.93 4.31
C ASP A 131 -20.33 -15.66 2.83
N TYR A 132 -19.38 -15.13 2.04
CA TYR A 132 -19.62 -14.87 0.62
C TYR A 132 -19.57 -16.16 -0.21
N ASP A 133 -20.64 -16.38 -0.98
CA ASP A 133 -20.71 -17.43 -1.99
C ASP A 133 -19.95 -17.08 -3.29
N ALA A 134 -20.00 -17.97 -4.29
CA ALA A 134 -19.33 -17.76 -5.57
C ALA A 134 -19.87 -16.55 -6.33
N THR A 135 -21.16 -16.28 -6.22
CA THR A 135 -21.83 -15.15 -6.89
C THR A 135 -21.38 -13.84 -6.29
N GLN A 136 -21.41 -13.71 -4.96
CA GLN A 136 -20.98 -12.50 -4.25
C GLN A 136 -19.50 -12.21 -4.49
N ARG A 137 -18.63 -13.23 -4.52
CA ARG A 137 -17.21 -13.06 -4.87
C ARG A 137 -17.02 -12.59 -6.31
N ALA A 138 -17.84 -13.09 -7.25
CA ALA A 138 -17.78 -12.64 -8.64
C ALA A 138 -18.22 -11.17 -8.78
N VAL A 139 -19.25 -10.73 -8.05
CA VAL A 139 -19.69 -9.33 -8.04
C VAL A 139 -18.57 -8.39 -7.59
N VAL A 140 -17.77 -8.78 -6.58
CA VAL A 140 -16.61 -7.97 -6.17
C VAL A 140 -15.61 -7.80 -7.32
N GLY A 141 -15.40 -8.83 -8.15
CA GLY A 141 -14.60 -8.71 -9.37
C GLY A 141 -15.22 -7.76 -10.40
N ASP A 142 -16.54 -7.73 -10.52
CA ASP A 142 -17.25 -6.81 -11.43
C ASP A 142 -17.13 -5.35 -10.99
N ILE A 143 -17.11 -5.06 -9.68
CA ILE A 143 -16.88 -3.71 -9.14
C ILE A 143 -15.59 -3.13 -9.70
N GLU A 144 -14.51 -3.92 -9.67
CA GLU A 144 -13.20 -3.53 -10.19
C GLU A 144 -13.22 -3.45 -11.73
N ALA A 145 -13.76 -4.47 -12.41
CA ALA A 145 -13.81 -4.51 -13.87
C ALA A 145 -14.59 -3.33 -14.48
N ARG A 146 -15.61 -2.83 -13.77
CA ARG A 146 -16.40 -1.65 -14.15
C ARG A 146 -15.84 -0.35 -13.58
N MET A 147 -14.78 -0.37 -12.80
CA MET A 147 -14.16 0.82 -12.21
C MET A 147 -15.16 1.66 -11.39
N LEU A 148 -16.06 1.03 -10.64
CA LEU A 148 -17.14 1.76 -9.94
C LEU A 148 -16.59 2.70 -8.86
N ILE A 149 -15.61 2.24 -8.07
CA ILE A 149 -14.99 3.07 -7.03
C ILE A 149 -14.26 4.29 -7.64
N PRO A 150 -13.40 4.13 -8.67
CA PRO A 150 -12.83 5.26 -9.41
C PRO A 150 -13.88 6.25 -9.94
N GLN A 151 -15.00 5.77 -10.49
CA GLN A 151 -16.07 6.65 -10.95
C GLN A 151 -16.69 7.47 -9.81
N ALA A 152 -16.98 6.83 -8.67
CA ALA A 152 -17.48 7.53 -7.49
C ALA A 152 -16.51 8.62 -7.02
N ILE A 153 -15.21 8.29 -6.94
CA ILE A 153 -14.16 9.25 -6.55
C ILE A 153 -14.07 10.40 -7.56
N SER A 154 -14.13 10.12 -8.86
CA SER A 154 -14.11 11.15 -9.91
C SER A 154 -15.32 12.09 -9.81
N ASN A 155 -16.52 11.54 -9.58
CA ASN A 155 -17.74 12.32 -9.42
C ASN A 155 -17.68 13.24 -8.18
N ILE A 156 -16.98 12.83 -7.12
CA ILE A 156 -16.75 13.66 -5.94
C ILE A 156 -15.68 14.72 -6.20
N ALA A 157 -14.48 14.30 -6.61
CA ALA A 157 -13.27 15.13 -6.54
C ALA A 157 -13.01 15.97 -7.80
N LEU A 158 -13.43 15.47 -8.97
CA LEU A 158 -13.16 16.11 -10.26
C LEU A 158 -14.41 16.78 -10.83
N GLU A 159 -15.52 16.05 -10.88
CA GLU A 159 -16.77 16.57 -11.47
C GLU A 159 -17.58 17.40 -10.47
N GLY A 160 -17.42 17.15 -9.17
CA GLY A 160 -18.19 17.82 -8.12
C GLY A 160 -19.70 17.56 -8.19
N THR A 161 -20.12 16.46 -8.80
CA THR A 161 -21.54 16.10 -9.02
C THR A 161 -22.12 15.24 -7.91
N MET A 162 -21.28 14.66 -7.05
CA MET A 162 -21.69 13.84 -5.90
C MET A 162 -21.00 14.30 -4.60
N THR A 163 -21.68 14.08 -3.47
CA THR A 163 -21.05 14.11 -2.14
C THR A 163 -20.57 12.69 -1.80
N PRO A 164 -19.70 12.51 -0.78
CA PRO A 164 -19.34 11.18 -0.31
C PRO A 164 -20.57 10.30 0.01
N GLU A 165 -21.61 10.86 0.61
CA GLU A 165 -22.84 10.16 0.95
C GLU A 165 -23.63 9.73 -0.28
N THR A 166 -23.80 10.62 -1.27
CA THR A 166 -24.57 10.28 -2.48
C THR A 166 -23.80 9.32 -3.38
N ALA A 167 -22.47 9.43 -3.43
CA ALA A 167 -21.61 8.47 -4.14
C ALA A 167 -21.63 7.08 -3.48
N ALA A 168 -21.63 6.99 -2.15
CA ALA A 168 -21.75 5.73 -1.43
C ALA A 168 -23.12 5.06 -1.68
N ALA A 169 -24.21 5.84 -1.66
CA ALA A 169 -25.54 5.34 -1.97
C ALA A 169 -25.65 4.84 -3.43
N TRP A 170 -25.09 5.60 -4.37
CA TRP A 170 -25.03 5.20 -5.77
C TRP A 170 -24.22 3.90 -5.96
N LEU A 171 -23.04 3.79 -5.34
CA LEU A 171 -22.23 2.57 -5.38
C LEU A 171 -23.00 1.36 -4.86
N GLN A 172 -23.72 1.52 -3.74
CA GLN A 172 -24.57 0.46 -3.18
C GLN A 172 -25.62 0.00 -4.20
N GLU A 173 -26.33 0.93 -4.83
CA GLU A 173 -27.32 0.62 -5.88
C GLU A 173 -26.69 -0.15 -7.06
N GLN A 174 -25.52 0.28 -7.54
CA GLN A 174 -24.83 -0.40 -8.64
C GLN A 174 -24.43 -1.84 -8.26
N VAL A 175 -23.92 -2.04 -7.03
CA VAL A 175 -23.52 -3.37 -6.54
C VAL A 175 -24.72 -4.29 -6.36
N GLU A 176 -25.82 -3.78 -5.81
CA GLU A 176 -27.06 -4.54 -5.65
C GLU A 176 -27.66 -4.95 -6.99
N ALA A 177 -27.65 -4.05 -7.99
CA ALA A 177 -28.10 -4.37 -9.33
C ALA A 177 -27.26 -5.49 -9.98
N MET A 178 -25.92 -5.41 -9.87
CA MET A 178 -25.02 -6.46 -10.38
C MET A 178 -25.23 -7.81 -9.68
N LEU A 179 -25.49 -7.79 -8.37
CA LEU A 179 -25.78 -9.00 -7.62
C LEU A 179 -27.10 -9.63 -8.09
N ALA A 180 -28.14 -8.82 -8.29
CA ALA A 180 -29.44 -9.28 -8.77
C ALA A 180 -29.37 -9.85 -10.19
N GLU A 181 -28.56 -9.28 -11.09
CA GLU A 181 -28.34 -9.79 -12.46
C GLU A 181 -27.75 -11.21 -12.50
N ARG A 182 -27.09 -11.65 -11.43
CA ARG A 182 -26.42 -12.96 -11.33
C ARG A 182 -27.23 -14.01 -10.59
N GLN A 183 -28.42 -13.67 -10.07
CA GLN A 183 -29.34 -14.58 -9.38
C GLN A 183 -30.41 -15.13 -10.32
#